data_AF-A0A6L7VML6-F1
#
_entry.id   AF-A0A6L7VML6-F1
#
_cell.length_a   1.000
_cell.length_b   1.000
_cell.length_c   1.000
_cell.angle_alpha   90.00
_cell.angle_beta   90.00
_cell.angle_gamma   90.00
#
_symmetry.space_group_name_H-M   'P 1'
#
loop_
_entity.id
_entity.type
_entity.pdbx_description
1 polymer ?
#
loop_
_entity_poly.entity_id
_entity_poly.type
_entity_poly.pdbx_seq_one_letter_code
_entity_poly.pdbx_strand_id
1 'polypeptide(L)'
;MTKYDRPLSPSEIKSIRDEDIDFSDIPELDETFWQNAELVKPDRTEQIALRIKRSILDHFRATGKGYQTRINQVLESYVRARKHHR
;
A
#
# COMPACT_ATOMS: atom_id res chain seq x y z
N MET A 1 -11.59 22.13 -17.55
CA MET A 1 -10.48 21.81 -18.48
C MET A 1 -9.23 21.86 -17.63
N THR A 2 -8.66 20.71 -17.26
CA THR A 2 -7.50 20.63 -16.38
C THR A 2 -6.27 21.16 -17.12
N LYS A 3 -5.41 21.93 -16.44
CA LYS A 3 -4.20 22.57 -17.01
C LYS A 3 -3.23 21.57 -17.66
N TYR A 4 -3.38 20.28 -17.37
CA TYR A 4 -2.55 19.18 -17.86
C TYR A 4 -3.42 18.05 -18.44
N ASP A 5 -3.52 17.97 -19.77
CA ASP A 5 -4.18 16.86 -20.48
C ASP A 5 -3.24 15.66 -20.70
N ARG A 6 -1.93 15.85 -20.47
CA ARG A 6 -0.90 14.80 -20.53
C ARG A 6 0.12 14.98 -19.41
N PRO A 7 0.78 13.90 -18.95
CA PRO A 7 1.90 14.03 -18.03
C PRO A 7 3.06 14.81 -18.69
N LEU A 8 3.67 15.70 -17.92
CA LEU A 8 4.87 16.44 -18.31
C LEU A 8 6.10 15.53 -18.32
N SER A 9 7.04 15.79 -19.23
CA SER A 9 8.35 15.13 -19.22
C SER A 9 9.23 15.66 -18.07
N PRO A 10 10.24 14.91 -17.61
CA PRO A 10 11.13 15.34 -16.53
C PRO A 10 11.82 16.69 -16.79
N SER A 11 12.13 16.99 -18.05
CA SER A 11 12.71 18.28 -18.44
C SER A 11 11.72 19.43 -18.35
N GLU A 12 10.45 19.20 -18.75
CA GLU A 12 9.39 20.20 -18.61
C GLU A 12 9.12 20.51 -17.14
N ILE A 13 9.06 19.49 -16.27
CA ILE A 13 8.87 19.65 -14.81
C ILE A 13 9.98 20.50 -14.21
N LYS A 14 11.24 20.24 -14.58
CA LYS A 14 12.41 20.98 -14.06
C LYS A 14 12.40 22.47 -14.44
N SER A 15 11.70 22.83 -15.51
CA SER A 15 11.61 24.22 -15.98
C SER A 15 10.44 24.99 -15.37
N ILE A 16 9.52 24.33 -14.66
CA ILE A 16 8.44 24.98 -13.93
C ILE A 16 9.02 25.62 -12.66
N ARG A 17 8.68 26.88 -12.42
CA ARG A 17 9.07 27.59 -11.19
C ARG A 17 8.08 27.21 -10.08
N ASP A 18 8.55 27.19 -8.84
CA ASP A 18 7.72 26.79 -7.69
C ASP A 18 6.43 27.60 -7.55
N GLU A 19 6.47 28.90 -7.88
CA GLU A 19 5.30 29.80 -7.86
C GLU A 19 4.23 29.46 -8.91
N ASP A 20 4.60 28.74 -9.97
CA ASP A 20 3.70 28.35 -11.06
C ASP A 20 3.07 26.96 -10.84
N ILE A 21 3.45 26.27 -9.76
CA ILE A 21 2.89 24.97 -9.36
C ILE A 21 1.45 25.16 -8.91
N ASP A 22 0.55 24.40 -9.53
CA ASP A 22 -0.86 24.41 -9.22
C ASP A 22 -1.15 23.41 -8.11
N PHE A 23 -1.65 23.90 -6.97
CA PHE A 23 -2.05 23.09 -5.81
C PHE A 23 -3.58 23.04 -5.62
N SER A 24 -4.36 23.49 -6.62
CA SER A 24 -5.82 23.58 -6.50
C SER A 24 -6.51 22.23 -6.24
N ASP A 25 -5.87 21.12 -6.57
CA ASP A 25 -6.32 19.74 -6.35
C ASP A 25 -5.86 19.14 -5.01
N ILE A 26 -4.88 19.76 -4.34
CA ILE A 26 -4.27 19.27 -3.10
C ILE A 26 -4.31 20.39 -2.06
N PRO A 27 -5.43 20.53 -1.31
CA PRO A 27 -5.54 21.54 -0.26
C PRO A 27 -4.49 21.31 0.84
N GLU A 28 -4.11 22.38 1.54
CA GLU A 28 -3.17 22.29 2.66
C GLU A 28 -3.71 21.38 3.78
N LEU A 29 -2.82 20.57 4.36
CA LEU A 29 -3.15 19.66 5.46
C LEU A 29 -3.18 20.43 6.78
N ASP A 30 -4.32 21.02 7.10
CA ASP A 30 -4.53 21.84 8.30
C ASP A 30 -4.80 21.02 9.58
N GLU A 31 -5.00 21.71 10.71
CA GLU A 31 -5.29 21.07 11.99
C GLU A 31 -6.55 20.18 11.95
N THR A 32 -7.55 20.51 11.12
CA THR A 32 -8.80 19.74 11.02
C THR A 32 -8.57 18.40 10.33
N PHE A 33 -7.65 18.36 9.35
CA PHE A 33 -7.20 17.11 8.74
C PHE A 33 -6.51 16.22 9.77
N TRP A 34 -5.55 16.77 10.53
CA TRP A 34 -4.79 16.00 11.50
C TRP A 34 -5.60 15.55 12.73
N GLN A 35 -6.67 16.29 13.09
CA GLN A 35 -7.59 15.88 14.17
C GLN A 35 -8.26 14.52 13.91
N ASN A 36 -8.52 14.19 12.65
CA ASN A 36 -9.20 12.95 12.25
C ASN A 36 -8.26 11.95 11.59
N ALA A 37 -6.98 12.28 11.46
CA ALA A 37 -6.01 11.43 10.79
C ALA A 37 -5.75 10.16 11.63
N GLU A 38 -6.02 8.99 11.05
CA GLU A 38 -5.68 7.72 11.68
C GLU A 38 -4.23 7.35 11.37
N LEU A 39 -3.44 7.15 12.42
CA LEU A 39 -2.05 6.71 12.28
C LEU A 39 -2.02 5.23 11.85
N VAL A 40 -1.87 5.00 10.56
CA VAL A 40 -1.67 3.64 10.01
C VAL A 40 -0.24 3.20 10.33
N LYS A 41 -0.07 2.37 11.35
CA LYS A 41 1.20 1.67 11.56
C LYS A 41 1.34 0.58 10.50
N PRO A 42 2.47 0.51 9.77
CA PRO A 42 2.69 -0.58 8.84
C PRO A 42 2.70 -1.90 9.61
N ASP A 43 1.81 -2.80 9.24
CA ASP A 43 1.77 -4.16 9.78
C ASP A 43 3.05 -4.89 9.34
N ARG A 44 3.89 -5.26 10.30
CA ARG A 44 5.19 -5.89 10.04
C ARG A 44 5.05 -7.38 10.26
N THR A 45 5.62 -8.16 9.36
CA THR A 45 5.72 -9.60 9.55
C THR A 45 6.62 -9.93 10.74
N GLU A 46 6.09 -10.68 11.69
CA GLU A 46 6.86 -11.22 12.82
C GLU A 46 7.43 -12.61 12.46
N GLN A 47 8.71 -12.83 12.73
CA GLN A 47 9.35 -14.13 12.47
C GLN A 47 9.09 -15.09 13.64
N ILE A 48 8.12 -15.99 13.44
CA ILE A 48 7.75 -17.02 14.41
C ILE A 48 8.04 -18.43 13.91
N ALA A 49 8.20 -19.39 14.84
CA ALA A 49 8.26 -20.81 14.52
C ALA A 49 6.83 -21.38 14.39
N LEU A 50 6.32 -21.49 13.16
CA LEU A 50 5.01 -22.09 12.87
C LEU A 50 5.16 -23.44 12.17
N ARG A 51 4.41 -24.45 12.62
CA ARG A 51 4.35 -25.75 11.95
C ARG A 51 3.29 -25.71 10.83
N ILE A 52 3.70 -25.95 9.60
CA ILE A 52 2.84 -26.02 8.41
C ILE A 52 2.95 -27.45 7.84
N LYS A 53 1.83 -28.02 7.38
CA LYS A 53 1.83 -29.33 6.71
C LYS A 53 2.74 -29.29 5.48
N ARG A 54 3.51 -30.36 5.25
CA ARG A 54 4.45 -30.46 4.13
C ARG A 54 3.77 -30.22 2.77
N SER A 55 2.60 -30.81 2.53
CA SER A 55 1.84 -30.62 1.28
C SER A 55 1.48 -29.17 0.99
N ILE A 56 1.16 -28.39 2.03
CA ILE A 56 0.86 -26.95 1.90
C ILE A 56 2.14 -26.20 1.57
N LEU A 57 3.22 -26.47 2.30
CA LEU A 57 4.51 -25.82 2.07
C LEU A 57 5.02 -26.09 0.65
N ASP A 58 4.90 -27.33 0.17
CA ASP A 58 5.30 -27.75 -1.18
C ASP A 58 4.49 -27.02 -2.25
N HIS A 59 3.16 -26.91 -2.06
CA HIS A 59 2.28 -26.16 -2.95
C HIS A 59 2.74 -24.70 -3.11
N PHE A 60 2.99 -24.00 -2.00
CA PHE A 60 3.45 -22.61 -2.06
C PHE A 60 4.89 -22.50 -2.60
N ARG A 61 5.80 -23.42 -2.27
CA ARG A 61 7.18 -23.41 -2.79
C ARG A 61 7.24 -23.60 -4.30
N ALA A 62 6.34 -24.39 -4.88
CA ALA A 62 6.24 -24.58 -6.33
C ALA A 62 6.00 -23.27 -7.09
N THR A 63 5.49 -22.25 -6.41
CA THR A 63 5.18 -20.95 -7.00
C THR A 63 6.38 -19.96 -7.02
N GLY A 64 7.55 -20.38 -6.54
CA GLY A 64 8.82 -19.66 -6.64
C GLY A 64 9.10 -18.66 -5.51
N LYS A 65 9.93 -17.65 -5.79
CA LYS A 65 10.35 -16.62 -4.82
C LYS A 65 9.13 -15.90 -4.23
N GLY A 66 9.11 -15.69 -2.91
CA GLY A 66 7.97 -15.04 -2.23
C GLY A 66 6.84 -15.99 -1.85
N TYR A 67 7.10 -17.30 -1.75
CA TYR A 67 6.11 -18.25 -1.23
C TYR A 67 5.63 -17.90 0.18
N GLN A 68 6.51 -17.37 1.04
CA GLN A 68 6.15 -16.92 2.39
C GLN A 68 5.18 -15.74 2.37
N THR A 69 5.39 -14.76 1.48
CA THR A 69 4.48 -13.62 1.28
C THR A 69 3.09 -14.09 0.87
N ARG A 70 3.00 -15.08 -0.01
CA ARG A 70 1.72 -15.66 -0.45
C ARG A 70 1.01 -16.44 0.66
N ILE A 71 1.76 -17.16 1.50
CA ILE A 71 1.20 -17.77 2.71
C ILE A 71 0.59 -16.67 3.59
N ASN A 72 1.29 -15.55 3.79
CA ASN A 72 0.79 -14.44 4.61
C ASN A 72 -0.51 -13.84 4.04
N GLN A 73 -0.56 -13.57 2.73
CA GLN A 73 -1.74 -13.03 2.05
C GLN A 73 -2.99 -13.92 2.20
N VAL A 74 -2.82 -15.24 2.17
CA VAL A 74 -3.92 -16.19 2.38
C VAL A 74 -4.42 -16.13 3.82
N LEU A 75 -3.50 -16.06 4.80
CA LEU A 75 -3.87 -15.92 6.21
C LEU A 75 -4.60 -14.60 6.49
N GLU A 76 -4.10 -13.48 5.93
CA GLU A 76 -4.76 -12.17 6.00
C GLU A 76 -6.18 -12.22 5.43
N SER A 77 -6.35 -12.85 4.26
CA SER A 77 -7.65 -12.98 3.61
C SER A 77 -8.64 -13.76 4.47
N TYR A 78 -8.18 -14.85 5.09
CA TYR A 78 -8.99 -15.65 6.02
C TYR A 78 -9.41 -14.84 7.25
N VAL A 79 -8.47 -14.12 7.87
CA VAL A 79 -8.75 -13.27 9.05
C VAL A 79 -9.75 -12.16 8.69
N ARG A 80 -9.59 -11.51 7.54
CA ARG A 80 -10.48 -10.46 7.04
C ARG A 80 -11.90 -11.00 6.82
N ALA A 81 -12.03 -12.11 6.09
CA ALA A 81 -13.34 -12.74 5.85
C ALA A 81 -14.07 -13.07 7.17
N ARG A 82 -13.32 -13.53 8.19
CA ARG A 82 -13.90 -13.84 9.50
C ARG A 82 -14.28 -12.59 10.31
N LYS A 83 -13.56 -11.47 10.16
CA LYS A 83 -13.92 -10.20 10.81
C LYS A 83 -15.22 -9.61 10.26
N HIS A 84 -15.48 -9.72 8.96
CA HIS A 84 -16.72 -9.21 8.33
C HIS A 84 -17.98 -10.03 8.65
N HIS A 85 -17.85 -11.24 9.20
CA HIS A 85 -18.98 -12.06 9.63
C HIS A 85 -19.40 -11.83 11.10
N ARG A 86 -18.83 -10.82 11.77
CA ARG A 86 -19.22 -10.35 13.11
C ARG A 86 -19.71 -8.92 13.03
#